data_AF-A0A4P1QYP6-F1
#
_entry.id   AF-A0A4P1QYP6-F1
#
_cell.length_a   1.000
_cell.length_b   1.000
_cell.length_c   1.000
_cell.angle_alpha   90.00
_cell.angle_beta   90.00
_cell.angle_gamma   90.00
#
_symmetry.space_group_name_H-M   'P 1'
#
loop_
_entity.id
_entity.type
_entity.pdbx_description
1 polymer ?
#
loop_
_entity_poly.entity_id
_entity_poly.type
_entity_poly.pdbx_seq_one_letter_code
_entity_poly.pdbx_strand_id
1 'polypeptide(L)'
;MALGERGGDKAESRYCGIETDFNDDMPHVLDFNLSSAGFDFVIAPLMDPAYRPSLVQKGSLGSVVLPFAGSDLVLSPSQWSSHVVGTNC
;
A
#
# COMPACT_ATOMS: atom_id res chain seq x y z
N MET A 1 -3.31 15.51 9.28
CA MET A 1 -2.87 16.61 8.41
C MET A 1 -3.78 16.63 7.20
N ALA A 2 -4.17 17.80 6.69
CA ALA A 2 -4.85 17.85 5.39
C ALA A 2 -3.79 17.60 4.30
N LEU A 3 -4.08 16.70 3.36
CA LEU A 3 -3.17 16.39 2.25
C LEU A 3 -2.98 17.62 1.35
N GLY A 4 -1.77 17.82 0.81
CA GLY A 4 -1.49 18.84 -0.19
C GLY A 4 -1.26 20.28 0.30
N GLU A 5 -1.19 20.51 1.61
CA GLU A 5 -0.85 21.84 2.16
C GLU A 5 0.67 21.97 2.36
N ARG A 6 1.40 22.16 1.26
CA ARG A 6 2.84 22.45 1.28
C ARG A 6 3.05 23.97 1.36
N GLY A 7 3.37 24.48 2.54
CA GLY A 7 3.65 25.90 2.74
C GLY A 7 4.81 26.38 1.86
N GLY A 8 4.53 27.25 0.89
CA GLY A 8 5.55 27.90 0.06
C GLY A 8 5.82 27.27 -1.30
N ASP A 9 5.12 26.18 -1.67
CA ASP A 9 5.29 25.55 -2.97
C ASP A 9 4.49 26.30 -4.06
N LYS A 10 5.18 26.79 -5.10
CA LYS A 10 4.56 27.49 -6.26
C LYS A 10 4.14 26.52 -7.37
N ALA A 11 4.27 25.22 -7.15
CA ALA A 11 3.89 24.21 -8.13
C ALA A 11 2.37 24.07 -8.20
N GLU A 12 1.82 23.98 -9.41
CA GLU A 12 0.38 23.69 -9.63
C GLU A 12 0.01 22.27 -9.15
N SER A 13 1.01 21.41 -8.94
CA SER A 13 0.84 20.04 -8.43
C SER A 13 0.63 20.06 -6.92
N ARG A 14 -0.64 20.06 -6.52
CA ARG A 14 -1.06 20.03 -5.10
C ARG A 14 -0.77 18.73 -4.36
N TYR A 15 -0.50 17.63 -5.07
CA TYR A 15 -0.26 16.32 -4.48
C TYR A 15 0.93 15.63 -5.14
N CYS A 16 1.76 14.99 -4.34
CA CYS A 16 2.91 14.23 -4.77
C CYS A 16 2.86 12.84 -4.12
N GLY A 17 2.73 11.80 -4.93
CA GLY A 17 2.78 10.41 -4.48
C GLY A 17 4.09 9.72 -4.86
N ILE A 18 4.38 8.59 -4.22
CA ILE A 18 5.53 7.74 -4.52
C ILE A 18 5.09 6.31 -4.80
N GLU A 19 5.67 5.68 -5.81
CA GLU A 19 5.54 4.25 -6.07
C GLU A 19 6.53 3.46 -5.22
N THR A 20 6.06 2.40 -4.58
CA THR A 20 6.87 1.52 -3.74
C THR A 20 6.81 0.08 -4.23
N ASP A 21 7.86 -0.68 -3.94
CA ASP A 21 7.81 -2.14 -4.07
C ASP A 21 6.81 -2.74 -3.07
N PHE A 22 6.49 -4.03 -3.25
CA PHE A 22 5.69 -4.78 -2.29
C PHE A 22 6.38 -4.85 -0.93
N ASN A 23 5.63 -4.52 0.11
CA ASN A 23 6.04 -4.64 1.50
C ASN A 23 4.82 -5.01 2.35
N ASP A 24 4.97 -5.98 3.24
CA ASP A 24 3.90 -6.48 4.10
C ASP A 24 3.69 -5.62 5.37
N ASP A 25 4.61 -4.69 5.66
CA ASP A 25 4.52 -3.70 6.75
C ASP A 25 4.09 -2.32 6.21
N MET A 26 2.80 -2.21 5.86
CA MET A 26 2.20 -0.95 5.41
C MET A 26 2.29 0.20 6.42
N PRO A 27 2.17 -0.01 7.75
CA PRO A 27 2.46 1.04 8.73
C PRO A 27 3.85 1.65 8.58
N HIS A 28 4.88 0.81 8.40
CA HIS A 28 6.23 1.30 8.17
C HIS A 28 6.38 2.04 6.84
N VAL A 29 5.78 1.53 5.77
CA VAL A 29 5.76 2.19 4.45
C VAL A 29 5.14 3.59 4.53
N LEU A 30 4.02 3.73 5.24
CA LEU A 30 3.35 5.02 5.41
C LEU A 30 4.19 5.98 6.26
N ASP A 31 4.76 5.52 7.37
CA ASP A 31 5.55 6.40 8.24
C ASP A 31 6.81 6.91 7.54
N PHE A 32 7.50 6.05 6.80
CA PHE A 32 8.68 6.46 6.03
C PHE A 32 8.31 7.46 4.92
N ASN A 33 7.32 7.15 4.09
CA ASN A 33 7.04 7.95 2.89
C ASN A 33 6.25 9.22 3.20
N LEU A 34 5.31 9.18 4.14
CA LEU A 34 4.49 10.34 4.49
C LEU A 34 5.20 11.25 5.49
N SER A 35 5.63 10.68 6.63
CA SER A 35 6.19 11.47 7.74
C SER A 35 7.62 11.94 7.45
N SER A 36 8.46 11.04 6.91
CA SER A 36 9.90 11.33 6.74
C SER A 36 10.23 11.90 5.36
N ALA A 37 9.65 11.36 4.29
CA ALA A 37 9.92 11.80 2.92
C ALA A 37 8.96 12.88 2.39
N GLY A 38 7.83 13.12 3.08
CA GLY A 38 6.91 14.22 2.76
C GLY A 38 6.00 13.99 1.55
N PHE A 39 5.77 12.74 1.15
CA PHE A 39 4.77 12.40 0.13
C PHE A 39 3.35 12.46 0.71
N ASP A 40 2.37 12.69 -0.14
CA ASP A 40 0.96 12.75 0.23
C ASP A 40 0.30 11.37 0.27
N PHE A 41 0.75 10.46 -0.59
CA PHE A 41 0.22 9.11 -0.71
C PHE A 41 1.27 8.16 -1.30
N VAL A 42 1.05 6.87 -1.12
CA VAL A 42 1.86 5.80 -1.71
C VAL A 42 1.05 5.02 -2.74
N ILE A 43 1.74 4.58 -3.78
CA ILE A 43 1.25 3.67 -4.80
C ILE A 43 1.97 2.35 -4.56
N ALA A 44 1.28 1.33 -4.06
CA ALA A 44 1.92 0.11 -3.57
C ALA A 44 1.18 -1.16 -4.03
N PRO A 45 1.91 -2.23 -4.43
CA PRO A 45 1.32 -3.55 -4.57
C PRO A 45 0.79 -4.03 -3.21
N LEU A 46 -0.47 -4.46 -3.15
CA LEU A 46 -1.11 -4.94 -1.91
C LEU A 46 -1.09 -6.48 -1.78
N MET A 47 -0.46 -7.14 -2.74
CA MET A 47 -0.29 -8.58 -2.82
C MET A 47 1.17 -8.84 -3.24
N ASP A 48 1.74 -9.93 -2.72
CA ASP A 48 3.07 -10.38 -3.15
C ASP A 48 3.03 -10.64 -4.68
N PRO A 49 3.86 -9.96 -5.50
CA PRO A 49 3.89 -10.16 -6.95
C PRO A 49 4.22 -11.60 -7.37
N ALA A 50 4.90 -12.37 -6.50
CA ALA A 50 5.18 -13.79 -6.71
C ALA A 50 3.98 -14.69 -6.37
N TYR A 51 2.91 -14.15 -5.80
CA TYR A 51 1.71 -14.91 -5.49
C TYR A 51 1.03 -15.42 -6.77
N ARG A 52 1.00 -16.75 -6.90
CA ARG A 52 0.45 -17.48 -8.05
C ARG A 52 -0.51 -18.57 -7.55
N PRO A 53 -1.78 -18.21 -7.23
CA PRO A 53 -2.75 -19.16 -6.68
C PRO A 53 -3.06 -20.32 -7.63
N SER A 54 -2.87 -20.14 -8.94
CA SER A 54 -3.00 -21.19 -9.95
C SER A 54 -1.99 -22.34 -9.81
N LEU A 55 -0.86 -22.10 -9.12
CA LEU A 55 0.18 -23.12 -8.88
C LEU A 55 -0.05 -23.90 -7.58
N VAL A 56 -1.01 -23.49 -6.74
CA VAL A 56 -1.32 -24.17 -5.48
C VAL A 56 -1.99 -25.50 -5.80
N GLN A 57 -1.22 -26.59 -5.69
CA GLN A 57 -1.73 -27.94 -5.95
C GLN A 57 -2.89 -28.28 -5.01
N LYS A 58 -3.94 -28.85 -5.59
CA LYS A 58 -5.13 -29.32 -4.87
C LYS A 58 -4.77 -30.57 -4.05
N GLY A 59 -4.18 -30.36 -2.89
CA GLY A 59 -3.91 -31.43 -1.92
C GLY A 59 -5.22 -32.05 -1.38
N SER A 60 -5.09 -33.26 -0.81
CA SER A 60 -6.16 -34.13 -0.30
C SER A 60 -7.18 -33.47 0.66
N LEU A 61 -6.86 -32.29 1.19
CA LEU A 61 -7.69 -31.54 2.16
C LEU A 61 -8.49 -30.37 1.53
N GLY A 62 -8.56 -30.31 0.20
CA GLY A 62 -9.16 -29.17 -0.51
C GLY A 62 -8.13 -28.08 -0.79
N SER A 63 -8.36 -27.30 -1.85
CA SER A 63 -7.52 -26.15 -2.19
C SER A 63 -7.70 -25.09 -1.10
N VAL A 64 -6.83 -25.10 -0.09
CA VAL A 64 -6.78 -24.03 0.91
C VAL A 64 -5.86 -22.96 0.38
N VAL A 65 -6.46 -21.91 -0.17
CA VAL A 65 -5.75 -20.68 -0.49
C VAL A 65 -5.53 -19.95 0.84
N LEU A 66 -4.29 -19.95 1.32
CA LEU A 66 -3.92 -19.18 2.53
C LEU A 66 -4.12 -17.68 2.29
N PRO A 67 -4.27 -16.88 3.36
CA PRO A 67 -4.22 -15.43 3.26
C PRO A 67 -2.98 -15.02 2.45
N PHE A 68 -3.20 -14.25 1.40
CA PHE A 68 -2.17 -13.88 0.41
C PHE A 68 -1.80 -12.41 0.45
N ALA A 69 -2.51 -11.64 1.28
CA ALA A 69 -2.35 -10.22 1.48
C ALA A 69 -2.30 -9.93 2.98
N GLY A 70 -1.70 -8.80 3.33
CA GLY A 70 -1.70 -8.29 4.70
C GLY A 70 -3.11 -7.99 5.20
N SER A 71 -3.29 -7.99 6.52
CA SER A 71 -4.57 -7.64 7.15
C SER A 71 -4.87 -6.16 6.94
N ASP A 72 -6.11 -5.82 6.61
CA ASP A 72 -6.58 -4.43 6.56
C ASP A 72 -6.58 -3.77 7.94
N LEU A 73 -6.65 -4.56 9.02
CA LEU A 73 -6.66 -4.07 10.40
C LEU A 73 -5.34 -3.43 10.85
N VAL A 74 -4.26 -3.52 10.05
CA VAL A 74 -2.96 -2.91 10.38
C VAL A 74 -2.99 -1.38 10.29
N LEU A 75 -3.99 -0.81 9.60
CA LEU A 75 -4.21 0.64 9.51
C LEU A 75 -5.69 0.96 9.77
N SER A 76 -5.95 2.20 10.17
CA SER A 76 -7.33 2.70 10.21
C SER A 76 -7.92 2.79 8.80
N PRO A 77 -9.25 2.64 8.64
CA PRO A 77 -9.90 2.80 7.33
C PRO A 77 -9.57 4.13 6.64
N SER A 78 -9.41 5.21 7.42
CA SER A 78 -9.01 6.53 6.90
C SER A 78 -7.58 6.59 6.37
N GLN A 79 -6.65 5.81 6.95
CA GLN A 79 -5.28 5.75 6.46
C GLN A 79 -5.24 5.06 5.10
N TRP A 80 -5.94 3.93 4.95
CA TRP A 80 -6.11 3.25 3.67
C TRP A 80 -6.72 4.14 2.61
N SER A 81 -7.89 4.74 2.89
CA SER A 81 -8.65 5.49 1.89
C SER A 81 -7.99 6.78 1.44
N SER A 82 -7.09 7.35 2.25
CA SER A 82 -6.53 8.68 2.01
C SER A 82 -5.09 8.64 1.49
N HIS A 83 -4.31 7.62 1.86
CA HIS A 83 -2.86 7.60 1.59
C HIS A 83 -2.40 6.40 0.77
N VAL A 84 -3.26 5.41 0.49
CA VAL A 84 -2.86 4.20 -0.22
C VAL A 84 -3.62 4.08 -1.53
N VAL A 85 -2.88 3.99 -2.62
CA VAL A 85 -3.38 3.60 -3.94
C VAL A 85 -2.84 2.21 -4.25
N GLY A 86 -3.73 1.21 -4.24
CA GLY A 86 -3.35 -0.16 -4.56
C GLY A 86 -3.07 -0.35 -6.05
N THR A 87 -1.99 -1.04 -6.37
CA THR A 87 -1.68 -1.46 -7.75
C THR A 87 -1.82 -2.96 -7.94
N ASN A 88 -2.13 -3.35 -9.17
CA ASN A 88 -2.05 -4.74 -9.59
C ASN A 88 -0.58 -5.10 -9.83
N CYS A 89 -0.20 -6.30 -9.38
CA CYS A 89 1.10 -6.89 -9.64
C CYS A 89 1.26 -7.36 -11.09
#